data_AF-A0AAW6BZN9-F1
#
_entry.id   AF-A0AAW6BZN9-F1
#
_cell.length_a   1.000
_cell.length_b   1.000
_cell.length_c   1.000
_cell.angle_alpha   90.00
_cell.angle_beta   90.00
_cell.angle_gamma   90.00
#
_symmetry.space_group_name_H-M   'P 1'
#
loop_
_entity.id
_entity.type
_entity.pdbx_description
1 polymer ?
#
loop_
_entity_poly.entity_id
_entity_poly.type
_entity_poly.pdbx_seq_one_letter_code
_entity_poly.pdbx_strand_id
1 'polypeptide(L)'
;MWPHTVTIWRRGADESYTAEVVTGCLWEDRRGEQLRKTGASASNGVKVYMPITAAIQAGDYAAKGEGYGAVRTAKDIVALGGLRVSEADRLDFGRLSHVEAVME
;
A
#
# COMPACT_ATOMS: atom_id res chain seq x y z
N MET A 1 12.91 -9.60 -9.42
CA MET A 1 12.37 -8.59 -8.47
C MET A 1 11.04 -8.12 -9.04
N TRP A 2 10.02 -7.87 -8.20
CA TRP A 2 8.73 -7.37 -8.69
C TRP A 2 8.86 -5.93 -9.24
N PRO A 3 7.98 -5.51 -10.17
CA PRO A 3 8.28 -4.39 -11.05
C PRO A 3 7.98 -3.01 -10.45
N HIS A 4 7.34 -2.92 -9.28
CA HIS A 4 6.84 -1.65 -8.76
C HIS A 4 7.65 -1.14 -7.58
N THR A 5 7.65 0.18 -7.47
CA THR A 5 8.07 0.94 -6.30
C THR A 5 6.83 1.47 -5.61
N VAL A 6 6.83 1.48 -4.27
CA VAL A 6 5.72 1.97 -3.45
C VAL A 6 6.27 2.92 -2.40
N THR A 7 5.60 4.06 -2.22
CA THR A 7 5.84 4.97 -1.09
C THR A 7 4.80 4.68 -0.01
N ILE A 8 5.26 4.50 1.22
CA ILE A 8 4.44 4.25 2.40
C ILE A 8 4.56 5.47 3.32
N TRP A 9 3.43 5.98 3.80
CA TRP A 9 3.39 7.04 4.79
C TRP A 9 2.84 6.51 6.10
N ARG A 10 3.62 6.72 7.17
CA ARG A 10 3.25 6.38 8.54
C ARG A 10 3.01 7.65 9.34
N ARG A 11 1.93 7.67 10.12
CA ARG A 11 1.64 8.78 11.02
C ARG A 11 2.48 8.66 12.28
N GLY A 12 3.28 9.69 12.58
CA GLY A 12 4.02 9.86 13.82
C GLY A 12 3.12 10.33 14.97
N ALA A 13 3.65 10.29 16.19
CA ALA A 13 2.95 10.76 17.40
C ALA A 13 2.67 12.28 17.38
N ASP A 14 3.44 13.03 16.58
CA ASP A 14 3.29 14.47 16.33
C ASP A 14 2.31 14.77 15.18
N GLU A 15 1.55 13.78 14.73
CA GLU A 15 0.64 13.83 13.58
C GLU A 15 1.31 14.09 12.22
N SER A 16 2.64 14.13 12.18
CA SER A 16 3.39 14.22 10.93
C SER A 16 3.38 12.88 10.19
N TYR A 17 3.66 12.91 8.89
CA TYR A 17 3.79 11.71 8.08
C TYR A 17 5.24 11.50 7.65
N THR A 18 5.80 10.34 7.98
CA THR A 18 7.11 9.91 7.50
C THR A 18 6.94 9.01 6.28
N ALA A 19 7.65 9.30 5.20
CA ALA A 19 7.63 8.53 3.97
C ALA A 19 8.77 7.49 3.93
N GLU A 20 8.45 6.27 3.51
CA GLU A 20 9.40 5.20 3.23
C GLU A 20 9.18 4.71 1.79
N VAL A 21 10.25 4.58 1.01
CA VAL A 21 10.18 4.05 -0.35
C VAL A 21 10.61 2.58 -0.34
N VAL A 22 9.73 1.71 -0.82
CA VAL A 22 9.95 0.27 -0.92
C VAL A 22 9.99 -0.14 -2.39
N THR A 23 11.12 -0.69 -2.82
CA THR A 23 11.30 -1.23 -4.17
C THR A 23 11.05 -2.74 -4.19
N GLY A 24 10.66 -3.27 -5.36
CA GLY A 24 10.45 -4.71 -5.51
C GLY A 24 9.07 -5.17 -5.04
N CYS A 25 8.06 -4.32 -5.24
CA CYS A 25 6.66 -4.57 -4.90
C CYS A 25 5.85 -5.02 -6.12
N LEU A 26 4.75 -5.74 -5.89
CA LEU A 26 3.72 -6.02 -6.88
C LEU A 26 2.44 -5.30 -6.47
N TRP A 27 1.94 -4.39 -7.29
CA TRP A 27 0.74 -3.60 -7.04
C TRP A 27 -0.34 -4.07 -8.00
N GLU A 28 -1.36 -4.75 -7.48
CA GLU A 28 -2.46 -5.29 -8.25
C GLU A 28 -3.75 -4.51 -7.97
N ASP A 29 -4.29 -3.85 -8.99
CA ASP A 29 -5.63 -3.28 -8.94
C ASP A 29 -6.65 -4.40 -9.19
N ARG A 30 -7.42 -4.73 -8.15
CA ARG A 30 -8.45 -5.77 -8.19
C ARG A 30 -9.85 -5.22 -8.41
N ARG A 31 -10.03 -3.88 -8.49
CA ARG A 31 -11.33 -3.25 -8.75
C ARG A 31 -11.93 -3.75 -10.07
N GLY A 32 -11.11 -3.83 -11.11
CA GLY A 32 -11.55 -4.28 -12.44
C GLY A 32 -11.91 -5.76 -12.52
N GLU A 33 -11.24 -6.61 -11.75
CA GLU A 33 -11.49 -8.06 -11.73
C GLU A 33 -12.75 -8.41 -10.93
N GLN A 34 -12.94 -7.75 -9.79
CA GLN A 34 -14.09 -7.99 -8.92
C GLN A 34 -15.39 -7.49 -9.55
N LEU A 35 -15.38 -6.30 -10.18
CA LEU A 35 -16.52 -5.79 -10.93
C LEU A 35 -17.00 -6.78 -12.00
N ARG A 36 -16.06 -7.43 -12.71
CA ARG A 36 -16.36 -8.44 -13.74
C ARG A 36 -16.92 -9.73 -13.17
N LYS A 37 -16.53 -10.11 -11.94
CA LYS A 37 -16.92 -11.39 -11.31
C LYS A 37 -18.23 -11.32 -10.52
N THR A 38 -18.51 -10.20 -9.84
CA THR A 38 -19.62 -10.12 -8.88
C THR A 38 -20.62 -9.00 -9.17
N GLY A 39 -20.33 -8.10 -10.13
CA GLY A 39 -21.17 -6.94 -10.41
C GLY A 39 -21.23 -5.91 -9.29
N ALA A 40 -20.43 -6.07 -8.23
CA ALA A 40 -20.33 -5.16 -7.10
C ALA A 40 -18.95 -4.50 -7.06
N SER A 41 -18.91 -3.17 -6.97
CA SER A 41 -17.70 -2.45 -6.56
C SER A 41 -17.47 -2.71 -5.08
N ALA A 42 -16.70 -3.73 -4.71
CA ALA A 42 -16.26 -3.82 -3.32
C ALA A 42 -15.16 -2.77 -3.06
N SER A 43 -15.15 -2.22 -1.85
CA SER A 43 -14.20 -1.21 -1.36
C SER A 43 -12.72 -1.64 -1.44
N ASN A 44 -12.44 -2.93 -1.63
CA ASN A 44 -11.10 -3.52 -1.54
C ASN A 44 -10.40 -3.45 -2.90
N GLY A 45 -9.82 -2.28 -3.20
CA GLY A 45 -9.42 -1.97 -4.56
C GLY A 45 -8.06 -2.48 -4.98
N VAL A 46 -7.10 -2.53 -4.06
CA VAL A 46 -5.72 -2.84 -4.39
C VAL A 46 -5.15 -3.84 -3.41
N LYS A 47 -4.48 -4.86 -3.95
CA LYS A 47 -3.61 -5.74 -3.18
C LYS A 47 -2.16 -5.48 -3.56
N VAL A 48 -1.31 -5.24 -2.57
CA VAL A 48 0.10 -4.99 -2.77
C VAL A 48 0.92 -6.05 -2.07
N TYR A 49 1.83 -6.66 -2.80
CA TYR A 49 2.80 -7.59 -2.27
C TYR A 49 4.14 -6.88 -2.15
N MET A 50 4.80 -7.01 -1.01
CA MET A 50 6.05 -6.32 -0.69
C MET A 50 7.11 -7.28 -0.14
N PRO A 51 8.41 -6.95 -0.22
CA PRO A 51 9.45 -7.69 0.48
C PRO A 51 9.14 -7.82 1.97
N ILE A 52 9.50 -8.93 2.61
CA ILE A 52 9.19 -9.12 4.05
C ILE A 52 9.82 -8.06 4.96
N THR A 53 10.86 -7.37 4.50
CA THR A 53 11.50 -6.27 5.22
C THR A 53 10.68 -4.98 5.23
N ALA A 54 9.65 -4.86 4.38
CA ALA A 54 8.78 -3.69 4.35
C ALA A 54 8.05 -3.53 5.68
N ALA A 55 8.21 -2.37 6.30
CA ALA A 55 7.42 -2.00 7.47
C ALA A 55 6.13 -1.36 6.98
N ILE A 56 5.01 -2.07 7.10
CA ILE A 56 3.67 -1.57 6.76
C ILE A 56 2.66 -2.19 7.72
N GLN A 57 1.65 -1.42 8.09
CA GLN A 57 0.59 -1.84 9.00
C GLN A 57 -0.75 -1.19 8.64
N ALA A 58 -1.84 -1.72 9.18
CA ALA A 58 -3.15 -1.11 9.07
C ALA A 58 -3.14 0.34 9.60
N GLY A 59 -3.75 1.25 8.84
CA GLY A 59 -3.76 2.69 9.15
C GLY A 59 -2.64 3.51 8.50
N ASP A 60 -1.59 2.87 7.96
CA ASP A 60 -0.64 3.54 7.07
C ASP A 60 -1.33 3.94 5.75
N TYR A 61 -0.66 4.78 4.96
CA TYR A 61 -1.06 5.06 3.58
C TYR A 61 0.02 4.59 2.61
N ALA A 62 -0.37 4.22 1.39
CA ALA A 62 0.58 3.83 0.37
C ALA A 62 0.16 4.28 -1.03
N ALA A 63 1.14 4.61 -1.88
CA ALA A 63 0.93 4.95 -3.28
C ALA A 63 1.96 4.26 -4.16
N LYS A 64 1.55 3.94 -5.39
CA LYS A 64 2.43 3.37 -6.41
C LYS A 64 3.35 4.44 -6.98
N GLY A 65 4.64 4.35 -6.69
CA GLY A 65 5.67 5.27 -7.16
C GLY A 65 6.54 5.80 -6.03
N GLU A 66 7.36 6.79 -6.35
CA GLU A 66 8.24 7.53 -5.44
C GLU A 66 8.33 9.01 -5.85
N GLY A 67 9.04 9.82 -5.07
CA GLY A 67 9.25 11.24 -5.40
C GLY A 67 8.06 12.15 -5.08
N TYR A 68 7.09 11.66 -4.31
CA TYR A 68 6.06 12.49 -3.71
C TYR A 68 6.74 13.45 -2.72
N GLY A 69 6.53 14.76 -2.92
CA GLY A 69 7.14 15.80 -2.08
C GLY A 69 6.71 15.71 -0.61
N ALA A 70 7.05 16.73 0.18
CA ALA A 70 6.67 16.76 1.59
C ALA A 70 5.14 16.72 1.76
N VAL A 71 4.65 15.73 2.50
CA VAL A 71 3.23 15.57 2.84
C VAL A 71 3.05 15.89 4.33
N ARG A 72 2.03 16.68 4.66
CA ARG A 72 1.72 17.07 6.06
C ARG A 72 0.41 16.48 6.57
N THR A 73 -0.52 16.17 5.69
CA THR A 73 -1.84 15.67 6.08
C THR A 73 -2.23 14.42 5.28
N ALA A 74 -3.13 13.61 5.84
CA ALA A 74 -3.74 12.50 5.11
C ALA A 74 -4.41 12.96 3.80
N LYS A 75 -4.98 14.17 3.79
CA LYS A 75 -5.65 14.73 2.61
C LYS A 75 -4.68 14.94 1.46
N ASP A 76 -3.45 15.37 1.76
CA ASP A 76 -2.41 15.53 0.74
C ASP A 76 -2.03 14.17 0.14
N ILE A 77 -1.93 13.12 0.97
CA ILE A 77 -1.62 11.76 0.52
C ILE A 77 -2.70 11.24 -0.43
N VAL A 78 -3.97 11.40 -0.06
CA VAL A 78 -5.10 10.97 -0.89
C VAL A 78 -5.14 11.76 -2.21
N ALA A 79 -4.83 13.05 -2.18
CA ALA A 79 -4.76 13.87 -3.40
C ALA A 79 -3.64 13.42 -4.37
N LEU A 80 -2.59 12.79 -3.85
CA LEU A 80 -1.51 12.19 -4.64
C LEU A 80 -1.83 10.76 -5.12
N GLY A 81 -3.04 10.26 -4.85
CA GLY A 81 -3.47 8.91 -5.20
C GLY A 81 -3.06 7.85 -4.19
N GLY A 82 -2.64 8.25 -2.98
CA GLY A 82 -2.38 7.32 -1.89
C GLY A 82 -3.67 6.71 -1.35
N LEU A 83 -3.62 5.42 -1.08
CA LEU A 83 -4.72 4.62 -0.53
C LEU A 83 -4.42 4.28 0.93
N ARG A 84 -5.46 4.13 1.73
CA ARG A 84 -5.29 3.75 3.13
C ARG A 84 -5.12 2.24 3.21
N VAL A 85 -4.16 1.78 4.00
CA VAL A 85 -3.95 0.36 4.28
C VAL A 85 -5.01 -0.09 5.28
N SER A 86 -5.90 -0.98 4.87
CA SER A 86 -6.92 -1.57 5.74
C SER A 86 -6.36 -2.77 6.51
N GLU A 87 -5.58 -3.61 5.83
CA GLU A 87 -4.99 -4.83 6.38
C GLU A 87 -3.56 -5.01 5.87
N ALA A 88 -2.70 -5.58 6.71
CA ALA A 88 -1.32 -5.91 6.35
C ALA A 88 -0.89 -7.21 7.04
N ASP A 89 -0.69 -8.27 6.26
CA ASP A 89 -0.33 -9.61 6.72
C ASP A 89 1.11 -9.94 6.38
N ARG A 90 1.86 -10.38 7.39
CA ARG A 90 3.24 -10.84 7.23
C ARG A 90 3.25 -12.35 7.07
N LEU A 91 3.52 -12.80 5.85
CA LEU A 91 3.52 -14.22 5.49
C LEU A 91 4.96 -14.71 5.44
N ASP A 92 5.43 -15.34 6.52
CA ASP A 92 6.78 -15.88 6.63
C ASP A 92 6.79 -17.40 6.42
N PHE A 93 6.39 -17.84 5.22
CA PHE A 93 6.34 -19.26 4.85
C PHE A 93 7.50 -19.63 3.92
N GLY A 94 8.51 -20.33 4.46
CA GLY A 94 9.55 -20.97 3.67
C GLY A 94 10.35 -20.01 2.78
N ARG A 95 10.45 -20.30 1.47
CA ARG A 95 11.23 -19.48 0.51
C ARG A 95 10.45 -18.29 -0.08
N LEU A 96 9.19 -18.08 0.30
CA LEU A 96 8.29 -17.07 -0.26
C LEU A 96 7.81 -16.10 0.82
N SER A 97 8.73 -15.66 1.68
CA SER A 97 8.44 -14.72 2.74
C SER A 97 8.16 -13.32 2.18
N HIS A 98 6.96 -12.78 2.43
CA HIS A 98 6.53 -11.47 1.92
C HIS A 98 5.47 -10.82 2.81
N VAL A 99 5.16 -9.56 2.56
CA VAL A 99 4.01 -8.86 3.15
C VAL A 99 2.92 -8.70 2.10
N GLU A 100 1.68 -8.97 2.48
CA GLU A 100 0.49 -8.65 1.69
C GLU A 100 -0.25 -7.49 2.37
N ALA A 101 -0.52 -6.42 1.64
CA ALA A 101 -1.31 -5.28 2.12
C ALA A 101 -2.55 -5.07 1.26
N VAL A 102 -3.69 -4.85 1.90
CA VAL A 102 -4.95 -4.50 1.25
C VAL A 102 -5.20 -3.02 1.46
N MET A 103 -5.61 -2.33 0.39
CA MET A 103 -5.82 -0.88 0.41
C MET A 103 -7.19 -0.48 -0.11
N GLU A 104 -7.76 0.56 0.50
CA GLU A 104 -9.05 1.17 0.17
C GLU A 104 -8.97 2.69 -0.07
#